data_AF-A0A2R7UFJ8-F1
#
_entry.id   AF-A0A2R7UFJ8-F1
#
_cell.length_a   1.000
_cell.length_b   1.000
_cell.length_c   1.000
_cell.angle_alpha   90.00
_cell.angle_beta   90.00
_cell.angle_gamma   90.00
#
_symmetry.space_group_name_H-M   'P 1'
#
loop_
_entity.id
_entity.type
_entity.pdbx_description
1 polymer ?
#
loop_
_entity_poly.entity_id
_entity_poly.type
_entity_poly.pdbx_seq_one_letter_code
_entity_poly.pdbx_strand_id
1 'polypeptide(L)'
;SVREIIPLGGGRFRADFIDALGQRPDVAFAIARTRQIAATAELLLPAKGRAVTVEMLPTAAGDPLLQQVPPPQGLQQVVLSFTAAEKLGAAAGDELQASFSRQQAGQVQWRQTRLQVAAVLPLTAFERDGLFASLALLEAVEDYRDGRGVPALGWPGEGAGTDAQRIYPAFRLYARGLADVETLRTYFAERRWLVSTQAAQIAQVQALSRNLDLLFWIITSLAVAGAVAAVAAGAVAAVQRKQRELAVLRLLGFGTAALLLFVVLQALYSGVLAAAVAAALYLLAEQGLNRIFTQVPGEYASHLLPMHYFVALSAVLLASTAAAALGGWRVTRIDASQGIRDV
;
A
#
# COMPACT_ATOMS: atom_id res chain seq x y z
N SER A 1 4.23 3.93 -8.42
CA SER A 1 5.21 3.05 -9.07
C SER A 1 5.22 1.61 -8.55
N VAL A 2 4.90 1.35 -7.27
CA VAL A 2 5.07 0.02 -6.62
C VAL A 2 4.31 -1.14 -7.27
N ARG A 3 3.19 -0.88 -7.98
CA ARG A 3 2.37 -1.91 -8.66
C ARG A 3 2.74 -2.12 -10.14
N GLU A 4 3.78 -1.45 -10.63
CA GLU A 4 4.20 -1.53 -12.03
C GLU A 4 5.00 -2.81 -12.31
N ILE A 5 4.71 -3.41 -13.46
CA ILE A 5 5.32 -4.63 -13.95
C ILE A 5 6.01 -4.30 -15.28
N ILE A 6 7.35 -4.32 -15.27
CA ILE A 6 8.17 -3.86 -16.39
C ILE A 6 8.79 -5.08 -17.08
N PRO A 7 8.42 -5.42 -18.33
CA PRO A 7 9.08 -6.51 -19.05
C PRO A 7 10.57 -6.20 -19.25
N LEU A 8 11.43 -7.18 -18.98
CA LEU A 8 12.87 -7.11 -19.17
C LEU A 8 13.27 -7.74 -20.51
N GLY A 9 14.17 -7.05 -21.21
CA GLY A 9 14.59 -7.43 -22.55
C GLY A 9 13.64 -6.91 -23.63
N GLY A 10 14.15 -6.78 -24.86
CA GLY A 10 13.35 -6.39 -26.02
C GLY A 10 12.42 -7.52 -26.44
N GLY A 11 11.28 -7.64 -25.75
CA GLY A 11 10.26 -8.64 -26.04
C GLY A 11 9.61 -8.42 -27.41
N ARG A 12 8.78 -9.37 -27.84
CA ARG A 12 8.00 -9.27 -29.08
C ARG A 12 6.55 -9.55 -28.75
N PHE A 13 5.80 -8.51 -28.43
CA PHE A 13 4.41 -8.60 -27.99
C PHE A 13 3.47 -8.15 -29.11
N ARG A 14 2.42 -8.93 -29.38
CA ARG A 14 1.34 -8.53 -30.30
C ARG A 14 0.31 -7.69 -29.54
N ALA A 15 -0.40 -6.81 -30.24
CA ALA A 15 -1.49 -6.01 -29.67
C ALA A 15 -2.50 -6.89 -28.91
N ASP A 16 -3.01 -7.95 -29.57
CA ASP A 16 -4.03 -8.85 -29.03
C ASP A 16 -3.61 -9.50 -27.70
N PHE A 17 -2.32 -9.77 -27.54
CA PHE A 17 -1.80 -10.32 -26.30
C PHE A 17 -1.83 -9.30 -25.16
N ILE A 18 -1.49 -8.04 -25.44
CA ILE A 18 -1.51 -6.96 -24.46
C ILE A 18 -2.96 -6.62 -24.10
N ASP A 19 -3.87 -6.63 -25.07
CA ASP A 19 -5.30 -6.45 -24.83
C ASP A 19 -5.86 -7.57 -23.96
N ALA A 20 -5.46 -8.83 -24.21
CA ALA A 20 -5.81 -9.96 -23.36
C ALA A 20 -5.26 -9.84 -21.93
N LEU A 21 -4.08 -9.23 -21.74
CA LEU A 21 -3.57 -8.91 -20.41
C LEU A 21 -4.45 -7.89 -19.69
N GLY A 22 -4.93 -6.86 -20.41
CA GLY A 22 -5.81 -5.83 -19.86
C GLY A 22 -7.16 -6.36 -19.37
N GLN A 23 -7.63 -7.50 -19.89
CA GLN A 23 -8.88 -8.13 -19.48
C GLN A 23 -8.75 -9.04 -18.24
N ARG A 24 -7.53 -9.25 -17.73
CA ARG A 24 -7.33 -10.14 -16.58
C ARG A 24 -7.84 -9.51 -15.28
N PRO A 25 -8.33 -10.32 -14.31
CA PRO A 25 -8.83 -9.82 -13.03
C PRO A 25 -7.74 -9.33 -12.08
N ASP A 26 -6.48 -9.70 -12.29
CA ASP A 26 -5.32 -9.29 -11.49
C ASP A 26 -4.62 -8.03 -12.05
N VAL A 27 -5.06 -7.53 -13.21
CA VAL A 27 -4.51 -6.35 -13.89
C VAL A 27 -5.45 -5.15 -13.74
N ALA A 28 -4.90 -3.99 -13.39
CA ALA A 28 -5.64 -2.71 -13.38
C ALA A 28 -5.53 -1.97 -14.72
N PHE A 29 -4.37 -2.07 -15.37
CA PHE A 29 -4.11 -1.36 -16.62
C PHE A 29 -3.02 -2.08 -17.41
N ALA A 30 -3.21 -2.18 -18.72
CA ALA A 30 -2.22 -2.66 -19.67
C ALA A 30 -2.31 -1.86 -20.96
N ILE A 31 -1.16 -1.40 -21.47
CA ILE A 31 -1.06 -0.73 -22.78
C ILE A 31 0.28 -1.04 -23.43
N ALA A 32 0.32 -1.09 -24.75
CA ALA A 32 1.56 -1.32 -25.48
C ALA A 32 2.54 -0.16 -25.36
N ARG A 33 3.84 -0.43 -25.51
CA ARG A 33 4.90 0.59 -25.57
C ARG A 33 5.70 0.44 -26.86
N THR A 34 5.98 1.57 -27.50
CA THR A 34 6.95 1.65 -28.60
C THR A 34 8.38 1.53 -28.08
N ARG A 35 9.36 1.44 -28.98
CA ARG A 35 10.79 1.35 -28.61
C ARG A 35 11.21 2.54 -27.76
N GLN A 36 12.03 2.29 -26.74
CA GLN A 36 12.51 3.34 -25.83
C GLN A 36 13.26 4.47 -26.56
N ILE A 37 14.02 4.13 -27.60
CA ILE A 37 14.68 5.11 -28.47
C ILE A 37 13.72 5.91 -29.36
N ALA A 38 12.48 5.44 -29.54
CA ALA A 38 11.41 6.10 -30.28
C ALA A 38 10.44 6.88 -29.37
N ALA A 39 10.47 6.61 -28.06
CA ALA A 39 9.57 7.19 -27.06
C ALA A 39 10.18 8.42 -26.37
N THR A 40 10.68 9.39 -27.14
CA THR A 40 11.20 10.66 -26.62
C THR A 40 10.70 11.83 -27.48
N ALA A 41 10.44 12.97 -26.86
CA ALA A 41 10.05 14.20 -27.56
C ALA A 41 10.91 15.37 -27.07
N GLU A 42 11.25 16.30 -27.96
CA GLU A 42 11.77 17.60 -27.58
C GLU A 42 10.63 18.60 -27.58
N LEU A 43 10.27 19.10 -26.40
CA LEU A 43 9.18 20.04 -26.22
C LEU A 43 9.71 21.45 -26.10
N LEU A 44 9.03 22.39 -26.76
CA LEU A 44 9.30 23.81 -26.66
C LEU A 44 7.97 24.52 -26.37
N LEU A 45 7.95 25.38 -25.36
CA LEU A 45 6.88 26.35 -25.20
C LEU A 45 7.31 27.66 -25.91
N PRO A 46 6.67 28.07 -27.03
CA PRO A 46 7.13 29.21 -27.83
C PRO A 46 7.27 30.51 -27.03
N ALA A 47 6.41 30.72 -26.04
CA ALA A 47 6.43 31.90 -25.18
C ALA A 47 7.66 31.97 -24.23
N LYS A 48 8.29 30.84 -23.90
CA LYS A 48 9.43 30.75 -22.96
C LYS A 48 10.76 30.49 -23.65
N GLY A 49 10.75 29.92 -24.86
CA GLY A 49 11.94 29.69 -25.68
C GLY A 49 12.90 28.60 -25.18
N ARG A 50 12.54 27.84 -24.13
CA ARG A 50 13.37 26.75 -23.58
C ARG A 50 12.86 25.39 -24.05
N ALA A 51 13.75 24.61 -24.65
CA ALA A 51 13.48 23.22 -25.03
C ALA A 51 13.73 22.27 -23.85
N VAL A 52 12.86 21.27 -23.70
CA VAL A 52 12.97 20.21 -22.69
C VAL A 52 12.74 18.87 -23.37
N THR A 53 13.73 17.97 -23.25
CA THR A 53 13.59 16.59 -23.69
C THR A 53 12.84 15.79 -22.66
N VAL A 54 11.77 15.12 -23.07
CA VAL A 54 10.90 14.30 -22.22
C VAL A 54 10.82 12.87 -22.74
N GLU A 55 10.62 11.92 -21.83
CA GLU A 55 10.18 10.57 -22.23
C GLU A 55 8.68 10.58 -22.55
N MET A 56 8.30 9.80 -23.57
CA MET A 56 6.90 9.61 -23.94
C MET A 56 6.36 8.34 -23.30
N LEU A 57 5.23 8.45 -22.62
CA LEU A 57 4.50 7.33 -22.05
C LEU A 57 3.15 7.19 -22.75
N PRO A 58 2.81 5.99 -23.27
CA PRO A 58 1.47 5.72 -23.75
C PRO A 58 0.53 5.66 -22.53
N THR A 59 -0.64 6.27 -22.68
CA THR A 59 -1.70 6.27 -21.68
C THR A 59 -3.06 6.09 -22.34
N ALA A 60 -4.03 5.65 -21.56
CA ALA A 60 -5.41 5.46 -21.96
C ALA A 60 -6.32 5.53 -20.73
N ALA A 61 -7.63 5.37 -20.93
CA ALA A 61 -8.59 5.28 -19.83
C ALA A 61 -8.19 4.14 -18.86
N GLY A 62 -8.27 4.41 -17.56
CA GLY A 62 -7.89 3.47 -16.52
C GLY A 62 -6.41 3.48 -16.12
N ASP A 63 -5.58 4.35 -16.71
CA ASP A 63 -4.18 4.51 -16.28
C ASP A 63 -4.11 5.02 -14.82
N PRO A 64 -3.54 4.25 -13.89
CA PRO A 64 -3.45 4.65 -12.48
C PRO A 64 -2.64 5.92 -12.25
N LEU A 65 -1.74 6.30 -13.17
CA LEU A 65 -0.95 7.53 -13.04
C LEU A 65 -1.75 8.78 -13.41
N LEU A 66 -2.83 8.67 -14.20
CA LEU A 66 -3.68 9.81 -14.53
C LEU A 66 -4.59 10.22 -13.38
N GLN A 67 -4.85 9.33 -12.42
CA GLN A 67 -5.76 9.58 -11.29
C GLN A 67 -7.15 10.04 -11.77
N GLN A 68 -7.49 11.32 -11.59
CA GLN A 68 -8.78 11.92 -12.01
C GLN A 68 -8.67 12.69 -13.34
N VAL A 69 -7.48 12.74 -13.94
CA VAL A 69 -7.25 13.44 -15.20
C VAL A 69 -7.76 12.59 -16.37
N PRO A 70 -8.60 13.13 -17.26
CA PRO A 70 -9.01 12.42 -18.46
C PRO A 70 -7.81 12.06 -19.35
N PRO A 71 -7.79 10.87 -19.96
CA PRO A 71 -6.73 10.51 -20.88
C PRO A 71 -6.72 11.44 -22.10
N PRO A 72 -5.52 11.80 -22.62
CA PRO A 72 -5.40 12.59 -23.84
C PRO A 72 -6.03 11.88 -25.04
N GLN A 73 -6.78 12.64 -25.85
CA GLN A 73 -7.48 12.16 -27.04
C GLN A 73 -6.76 12.56 -28.32
N GLY A 74 -6.78 11.67 -29.32
CA GLY A 74 -6.17 11.91 -30.62
C GLY A 74 -4.64 12.04 -30.57
N LEU A 75 -4.08 12.75 -31.55
CA LEU A 75 -2.62 12.89 -31.74
C LEU A 75 -2.06 14.22 -31.25
N GLN A 76 -2.93 15.15 -30.85
CA GLN A 76 -2.56 16.54 -30.58
C GLN A 76 -2.74 16.91 -29.10
N GLN A 77 -3.30 16.03 -28.28
CA GLN A 77 -3.50 16.29 -26.86
C GLN A 77 -2.50 15.47 -26.05
N VAL A 78 -1.94 16.07 -25.00
CA VAL A 78 -0.99 15.42 -24.09
C VAL A 78 -1.19 15.84 -22.65
N VAL A 79 -0.72 15.01 -21.72
CA VAL A 79 -0.65 15.32 -20.29
C VAL A 79 0.82 15.35 -19.89
N LEU A 80 1.26 16.37 -19.15
CA LEU A 80 2.65 16.51 -18.72
C LEU A 80 2.85 16.04 -17.29
N SER A 81 4.05 15.57 -16.96
CA SER A 81 4.48 15.47 -15.57
C SER A 81 4.75 16.85 -14.97
N PHE A 82 4.68 16.96 -13.63
CA PHE A 82 4.99 18.19 -12.91
C PHE A 82 6.39 18.73 -13.29
N THR A 83 7.41 17.88 -13.31
CA THR A 83 8.79 18.31 -13.56
C THR A 83 9.01 18.79 -15.00
N ALA A 84 8.34 18.17 -15.99
CA ALA A 84 8.38 18.61 -17.38
C ALA A 84 7.68 19.97 -17.54
N ALA A 85 6.49 20.13 -16.95
CA ALA A 85 5.73 21.37 -16.97
C ALA A 85 6.49 22.51 -16.29
N GLU A 86 7.11 22.26 -15.13
CA GLU A 86 7.92 23.23 -14.40
C GLU A 86 9.12 23.71 -15.21
N LYS A 87 9.88 22.79 -15.82
CA LYS A 87 11.05 23.12 -16.65
C LYS A 87 10.67 23.90 -17.93
N LEU A 88 9.53 23.56 -18.52
CA LEU A 88 8.98 24.27 -19.69
C LEU A 88 8.32 25.61 -19.30
N GLY A 89 7.90 25.75 -18.05
CA GLY A 89 7.02 26.84 -17.61
C GLY A 89 5.63 26.76 -18.25
N ALA A 90 5.13 25.55 -18.48
CA ALA A 90 3.85 25.26 -19.14
C ALA A 90 2.75 24.93 -18.12
N ALA A 91 1.50 25.21 -18.48
CA ALA A 91 0.29 24.93 -17.72
C ALA A 91 -0.75 24.18 -18.59
N ALA A 92 -1.80 23.69 -17.94
CA ALA A 92 -2.95 23.13 -18.65
C ALA A 92 -3.59 24.20 -19.55
N GLY A 93 -3.88 23.82 -20.80
CA GLY A 93 -4.38 24.70 -21.85
C GLY A 93 -3.32 25.23 -22.81
N ASP A 94 -2.04 25.18 -22.44
CA ASP A 94 -0.95 25.71 -23.28
C ASP A 94 -0.73 24.87 -24.54
N GLU A 95 -0.25 25.54 -25.59
CA GLU A 95 0.13 24.92 -26.86
C GLU A 95 1.66 24.82 -26.94
N LEU A 96 2.15 23.59 -27.05
CA LEU A 96 3.56 23.23 -27.16
C LEU A 96 3.92 22.91 -28.59
N GLN A 97 5.18 23.14 -28.93
CA GLN A 97 5.78 22.61 -30.14
C GLN A 97 6.62 21.39 -29.79
N ALA A 98 6.19 20.21 -30.24
CA ALA A 98 6.93 18.97 -30.09
C ALA A 98 7.74 18.70 -31.35
N SER A 99 9.04 18.45 -31.18
CA SER A 99 9.98 18.15 -32.24
C SER A 99 10.45 16.70 -32.14
N PHE A 100 10.45 16.02 -33.29
CA PHE A 100 10.90 14.64 -33.43
C PHE A 100 11.96 14.57 -34.53
N SER A 101 13.09 13.93 -34.24
CA SER A 101 14.15 13.72 -35.20
C SER A 101 14.21 12.28 -35.71
N ARG A 102 14.73 12.12 -36.93
CA ARG A 102 15.20 10.85 -37.49
C ARG A 102 16.52 11.05 -38.23
N GLN A 103 17.32 10.00 -38.34
CA GLN A 103 18.43 9.97 -39.28
C GLN A 103 18.05 9.17 -40.52
N GLN A 104 18.12 9.80 -41.69
CA GLN A 104 17.85 9.14 -42.97
C GLN A 104 18.93 9.53 -43.96
N ALA A 105 19.58 8.54 -44.58
CA ALA A 105 20.67 8.75 -45.53
C ALA A 105 21.79 9.69 -45.01
N GLY A 106 22.12 9.61 -43.72
CA GLY A 106 23.17 10.43 -43.09
C GLY A 106 22.76 11.88 -42.75
N GLN A 107 21.52 12.29 -43.03
CA GLN A 107 20.99 13.60 -42.65
C GLN A 107 19.99 13.49 -41.50
N VAL A 108 20.08 14.42 -40.54
CA VAL A 108 19.08 14.57 -39.48
C VAL A 108 17.90 15.35 -40.03
N GLN A 109 16.72 14.75 -40.02
CA GLN A 109 15.48 15.42 -40.37
C GLN A 109 14.66 15.63 -39.10
N TRP A 110 14.08 16.82 -38.97
CA TRP A 110 13.18 17.18 -37.87
C TRP A 110 11.76 17.36 -38.39
N ARG A 111 10.79 16.92 -37.59
CA ARG A 111 9.37 17.23 -37.77
C ARG A 111 8.80 17.79 -36.51
N GLN A 112 8.02 18.85 -36.67
CA GLN A 112 7.37 19.54 -35.59
C GLN A 112 5.87 19.31 -35.68
N THR A 113 5.23 19.12 -34.53
CA THR A 113 3.77 19.12 -34.39
C THR A 113 3.38 19.96 -33.20
N ARG A 114 2.16 20.48 -33.24
CA ARG A 114 1.60 21.24 -32.13
C ARG A 114 0.85 20.29 -31.21
N LEU A 115 1.12 20.39 -29.91
CA LEU A 115 0.50 19.59 -28.86
C LEU A 115 -0.16 20.50 -27.83
N GLN A 116 -1.41 20.25 -27.51
CA GLN A 116 -2.14 20.93 -26.45
C GLN A 116 -1.97 20.18 -25.12
N VAL A 117 -1.60 20.90 -24.07
CA VAL A 117 -1.52 20.37 -22.71
C VAL A 117 -2.93 20.25 -22.14
N ALA A 118 -3.46 19.05 -22.00
CA ALA A 118 -4.74 18.81 -21.35
C ALA A 118 -4.68 19.08 -19.85
N ALA A 119 -3.60 18.63 -19.22
CA ALA A 119 -3.39 18.71 -17.79
C ALA A 119 -1.92 18.49 -17.42
N VAL A 120 -1.58 18.83 -16.18
CA VAL A 120 -0.29 18.55 -15.56
C VAL A 120 -0.53 17.64 -14.35
N LEU A 121 0.15 16.50 -14.31
CA LEU A 121 0.07 15.55 -13.20
C LEU A 121 0.85 16.06 -11.98
N PRO A 122 0.42 15.72 -10.75
CA PRO A 122 1.18 16.04 -9.55
C PRO A 122 2.50 15.27 -9.50
N LEU A 123 3.48 15.81 -8.77
CA LEU A 123 4.81 15.18 -8.60
C LEU A 123 4.72 13.74 -8.05
N THR A 124 3.73 13.47 -7.19
CA THR A 124 3.48 12.14 -6.60
C THR A 124 3.04 11.08 -7.62
N ALA A 125 2.52 11.48 -8.78
CA ALA A 125 2.14 10.56 -9.84
C ALA A 125 3.35 10.13 -10.68
N PHE A 126 4.25 11.07 -10.98
CA PHE A 126 5.41 10.83 -11.82
C PHE A 126 6.53 11.86 -11.60
N GLU A 127 7.68 11.38 -11.14
CA GLU A 127 8.81 12.22 -10.69
C GLU A 127 9.79 12.60 -11.81
N ARG A 128 9.65 12.03 -13.01
CA ARG A 128 10.56 12.25 -14.15
C ARG A 128 9.92 13.19 -15.17
N ASP A 129 10.73 13.69 -16.11
CA ASP A 129 10.26 14.53 -17.21
C ASP A 129 9.51 13.71 -18.25
N GLY A 130 8.19 13.64 -18.11
CA GLY A 130 7.32 12.76 -18.89
C GLY A 130 6.24 13.50 -19.66
N LEU A 131 5.93 12.98 -20.83
CA LEU A 131 4.76 13.33 -21.64
C LEU A 131 3.90 12.09 -21.83
N PHE A 132 2.68 12.15 -21.32
CA PHE A 132 1.66 11.12 -21.47
C PHE A 132 0.83 11.44 -22.71
N ALA A 133 0.79 10.52 -23.65
CA ALA A 133 0.07 10.68 -24.91
C ALA A 133 -0.65 9.39 -25.31
N SER A 134 -1.54 9.50 -26.30
CA SER A 134 -2.19 8.34 -26.89
C SER A 134 -1.16 7.40 -27.52
N LEU A 135 -1.44 6.08 -27.48
CA LEU A 135 -0.59 5.09 -28.15
C LEU A 135 -0.39 5.41 -29.64
N ALA A 136 -1.43 5.92 -30.30
CA ALA A 136 -1.39 6.32 -31.71
C ALA A 136 -0.34 7.41 -32.00
N LEU A 137 -0.13 8.38 -31.08
CA LEU A 137 0.94 9.36 -31.24
C LEU A 137 2.32 8.73 -31.12
N LEU A 138 2.51 7.81 -30.17
CA LEU A 138 3.79 7.12 -30.01
C LEU A 138 4.11 6.24 -31.23
N GLU A 139 3.10 5.55 -31.78
CA GLU A 139 3.24 4.76 -33.00
C GLU A 139 3.59 5.63 -34.21
N ALA A 140 2.92 6.77 -34.37
CA ALA A 140 3.23 7.75 -35.42
C ALA A 140 4.68 8.23 -35.33
N VAL A 141 5.17 8.54 -34.12
CA VAL A 141 6.56 8.97 -33.90
C VAL A 141 7.55 7.83 -34.20
N GLU A 142 7.23 6.60 -33.81
CA GLU A 142 8.05 5.43 -34.13
C GLU A 142 8.12 5.18 -35.65
N ASP A 143 6.99 5.29 -36.34
CA ASP A 143 6.91 5.12 -37.80
C ASP A 143 7.73 6.17 -38.53
N TYR A 144 7.64 7.43 -38.09
CA TYR A 144 8.47 8.50 -38.62
C TYR A 144 9.97 8.19 -38.46
N ARG A 145 10.38 7.74 -37.26
CA ARG A 145 11.77 7.37 -36.95
C ARG A 145 12.26 6.18 -37.76
N ASP A 146 11.37 5.28 -38.14
CA ASP A 146 11.65 4.16 -39.05
C ASP A 146 11.71 4.57 -40.53
N GLY A 147 11.45 5.84 -40.87
CA GLY A 147 11.44 6.33 -42.25
C GLY A 147 10.09 6.23 -42.96
N ARG A 148 9.06 5.68 -42.29
CA ARG A 148 7.69 5.56 -42.83
C ARG A 148 6.98 6.92 -42.83
N GLY A 149 6.05 7.08 -43.77
CA GLY A 149 5.18 8.25 -43.82
C GLY A 149 4.13 8.21 -42.71
N VAL A 150 3.78 9.38 -42.18
CA VAL A 150 2.72 9.54 -41.16
C VAL A 150 1.67 10.52 -41.69
N PRO A 151 0.69 10.04 -42.49
CA PRO A 151 -0.30 10.89 -43.13
C PRO A 151 -1.12 11.71 -42.13
N ALA A 152 -1.44 11.14 -40.96
CA ALA A 152 -2.23 11.79 -39.92
C ALA A 152 -1.58 13.07 -39.35
N LEU A 153 -0.25 13.21 -39.47
CA LEU A 153 0.51 14.40 -39.08
C LEU A 153 1.14 15.11 -40.30
N GLY A 154 0.81 14.68 -41.53
CA GLY A 154 1.34 15.25 -42.77
C GLY A 154 2.85 15.01 -42.98
N TRP A 155 3.45 14.00 -42.33
CA TRP A 155 4.89 13.76 -42.45
C TRP A 155 5.20 12.82 -43.61
N PRO A 156 6.10 13.21 -44.55
CA PRO A 156 6.45 12.38 -45.68
C PRO A 156 7.39 11.23 -45.28
N GLY A 157 7.26 10.10 -45.97
CA GLY A 157 8.12 8.93 -45.81
C GLY A 157 7.70 7.80 -46.74
N GLU A 158 8.33 6.64 -46.57
CA GLU A 158 7.97 5.44 -47.34
C GLU A 158 6.51 5.05 -47.08
N GLY A 159 5.88 4.43 -48.09
CA GLY A 159 4.49 3.99 -47.98
C GLY A 159 4.29 3.12 -46.75
N ALA A 160 3.16 3.30 -46.05
CA ALA A 160 2.84 2.52 -44.87
C ALA A 160 2.97 1.04 -45.20
N GLY A 161 3.91 0.35 -44.56
CA GLY A 161 4.10 -1.08 -44.73
C GLY A 161 2.77 -1.78 -44.52
N THR A 162 2.32 -2.50 -45.54
CA THR A 162 1.06 -3.26 -45.58
C THR A 162 0.90 -4.12 -44.33
N ASP A 163 -0.17 -3.86 -43.57
CA ASP A 163 -0.98 -4.77 -42.72
C ASP A 163 -0.26 -5.85 -41.87
N ALA A 164 1.05 -5.70 -41.64
CA ALA A 164 1.80 -6.56 -40.76
C ALA A 164 1.49 -6.15 -39.33
N GLN A 165 0.86 -7.05 -38.59
CA GLN A 165 0.49 -6.81 -37.20
C GLN A 165 1.69 -6.29 -36.39
N ARG A 166 1.57 -5.07 -35.84
CA ARG A 166 2.66 -4.39 -35.13
C ARG A 166 3.13 -5.24 -33.96
N ILE A 167 4.46 -5.35 -33.83
CA ILE A 167 5.11 -6.03 -32.72
C ILE A 167 5.68 -4.96 -31.79
N TYR A 168 5.25 -4.98 -30.54
CA TYR A 168 5.72 -4.07 -29.52
C TYR A 168 6.91 -4.67 -28.76
N PRO A 169 7.97 -3.87 -28.52
CA PRO A 169 9.11 -4.28 -27.72
C PRO A 169 8.78 -4.46 -26.23
N ALA A 170 7.76 -3.76 -25.74
CA ALA A 170 7.38 -3.72 -24.34
C ALA A 170 5.90 -3.34 -24.17
N PHE A 171 5.43 -3.37 -22.94
CA PHE A 171 4.12 -2.87 -22.53
C PHE A 171 4.25 -2.20 -21.16
N ARG A 172 3.26 -1.40 -20.79
CA ARG A 172 3.12 -0.78 -19.47
C ARG A 172 1.97 -1.49 -18.77
N LEU A 173 2.25 -2.16 -17.67
CA LEU A 173 1.27 -2.96 -16.94
C LEU A 173 1.28 -2.61 -15.46
N TYR A 174 0.10 -2.42 -14.88
CA TYR A 174 -0.09 -2.23 -13.45
C TYR A 174 -0.97 -3.33 -12.89
N ALA A 175 -0.50 -3.95 -11.81
CA ALA A 175 -1.29 -4.89 -11.02
C ALA A 175 -2.43 -4.16 -10.31
N ARG A 176 -3.55 -4.87 -10.09
CA ARG A 176 -4.72 -4.32 -9.40
C ARG A 176 -4.42 -4.04 -7.93
N GLY A 177 -3.94 -5.04 -7.21
CA GLY A 177 -3.45 -4.95 -5.84
C GLY A 177 -1.95 -5.24 -5.71
N LEU A 178 -1.42 -5.04 -4.50
CA LEU A 178 -0.05 -5.41 -4.14
C LEU A 178 0.15 -6.93 -4.13
N ALA A 179 -0.87 -7.69 -3.72
CA ALA A 179 -0.83 -9.16 -3.72
C ALA A 179 -0.75 -9.74 -5.14
N ASP A 180 -1.38 -9.07 -6.11
CA ASP A 180 -1.45 -9.50 -7.50
C ASP A 180 -0.12 -9.38 -8.25
N VAL A 181 0.82 -8.57 -7.74
CA VAL A 181 2.15 -8.42 -8.33
C VAL A 181 2.89 -9.76 -8.38
N GLU A 182 2.76 -10.58 -7.33
CA GLU A 182 3.43 -11.88 -7.24
C GLU A 182 2.77 -12.94 -8.15
N THR A 183 1.44 -12.91 -8.25
CA THR A 183 0.67 -13.72 -9.20
C THR A 183 1.10 -13.44 -10.64
N LEU A 184 1.19 -12.16 -11.00
CA LEU A 184 1.61 -11.72 -12.33
C LEU A 184 3.08 -12.04 -12.60
N ARG A 185 3.96 -11.90 -11.61
CA ARG A 185 5.37 -12.31 -11.71
C ARG A 185 5.49 -13.80 -12.06
N THR A 186 4.73 -14.65 -11.38
CA THR A 186 4.71 -16.10 -11.62
C THR A 186 4.16 -16.43 -13.00
N TYR A 187 3.04 -15.79 -13.39
CA TYR A 187 2.44 -15.92 -14.72
C TYR A 187 3.42 -15.63 -15.87
N PHE A 188 4.25 -14.59 -15.73
CA PHE A 188 5.27 -14.24 -16.71
C PHE A 188 6.50 -15.16 -16.67
N ALA A 189 6.90 -15.60 -15.47
CA ALA A 189 8.02 -16.54 -15.29
C ALA A 189 7.74 -17.91 -15.93
N GLU A 190 6.52 -18.45 -15.79
CA GLU A 190 6.09 -19.69 -16.45
C GLU A 190 6.19 -19.62 -17.97
N ARG A 191 5.96 -18.43 -18.54
CA ARG A 191 6.07 -18.14 -19.98
C ARG A 191 7.49 -17.80 -20.42
N ARG A 192 8.47 -17.93 -19.53
CA ARG A 192 9.89 -17.59 -19.74
C ARG A 192 10.12 -16.13 -20.15
N TRP A 193 9.24 -15.22 -19.74
CA TRP A 193 9.48 -13.80 -19.91
C TRP A 193 10.08 -13.22 -18.64
N LEU A 194 11.22 -12.57 -18.79
CA LEU A 194 11.86 -11.86 -17.70
C LEU A 194 11.10 -10.56 -17.50
N VAL A 195 10.76 -10.24 -16.26
CA VAL A 195 10.01 -9.05 -15.90
C VAL A 195 10.62 -8.48 -14.63
N SER A 196 10.99 -7.22 -14.67
CA SER A 196 11.42 -6.43 -13.52
C SER A 196 10.16 -5.96 -12.81
N THR A 197 10.01 -6.43 -11.59
CA THR A 197 8.99 -5.96 -10.66
C THR A 197 9.72 -5.34 -9.48
N GLN A 198 9.15 -4.33 -8.84
CA GLN A 198 9.65 -3.86 -7.53
C GLN A 198 9.43 -4.91 -6.41
N ALA A 199 9.12 -6.16 -6.76
CA ALA A 199 8.83 -7.26 -5.84
C ALA A 199 9.94 -7.49 -4.80
N ALA A 200 11.21 -7.23 -5.12
CA ALA A 200 12.29 -7.35 -4.14
C ALA A 200 12.18 -6.31 -3.00
N GLN A 201 11.86 -5.05 -3.34
CA GLN A 201 11.65 -3.99 -2.35
C GLN A 201 10.35 -4.21 -1.56
N ILE A 202 9.30 -4.69 -2.23
CA ILE A 202 8.02 -5.05 -1.57
C ILE A 202 8.19 -6.26 -0.65
N ALA A 203 8.92 -7.29 -1.08
CA ALA A 203 9.20 -8.48 -0.27
C ALA A 203 10.04 -8.14 0.96
N GLN A 204 10.98 -7.21 0.85
CA GLN A 204 11.76 -6.73 2.00
C GLN A 204 10.89 -5.99 3.02
N VAL A 205 10.02 -5.08 2.55
CA VAL A 205 9.07 -4.37 3.43
C VAL A 205 8.05 -5.33 4.04
N GLN A 206 7.53 -6.30 3.28
CA GLN A 206 6.62 -7.32 3.78
C GLN A 206 7.29 -8.29 4.77
N ALA A 207 8.54 -8.69 4.52
CA ALA A 207 9.30 -9.51 5.45
C ALA A 207 9.58 -8.77 6.75
N LEU A 208 9.90 -7.48 6.68
CA LEU A 208 10.04 -6.63 7.86
C LEU A 208 8.73 -6.55 8.65
N SER A 209 7.60 -6.28 7.98
CA SER A 209 6.29 -6.24 8.62
C SER A 209 5.96 -7.57 9.32
N ARG A 210 6.18 -8.70 8.64
CA ARG A 210 5.92 -10.03 9.19
C ARG A 210 6.78 -10.37 10.40
N ASN A 211 8.07 -9.98 10.35
CA ASN A 211 8.98 -10.18 11.46
C ASN A 211 8.61 -9.29 12.66
N LEU A 212 8.19 -8.04 12.41
CA LEU A 212 7.70 -7.15 13.46
C LEU A 212 6.40 -7.66 14.08
N ASP A 213 5.46 -8.17 13.27
CA ASP A 213 4.22 -8.79 13.77
C ASP A 213 4.52 -10.02 14.63
N LEU A 214 5.47 -10.86 14.21
CA LEU A 214 5.88 -12.04 14.97
C LEU A 214 6.49 -11.63 16.32
N LEU A 215 7.43 -10.67 16.32
CA LEU A 215 8.02 -10.13 17.55
C LEU A 215 6.95 -9.52 18.47
N PHE A 216 6.00 -8.77 17.90
CA PHE A 216 4.88 -8.20 18.64
C PHE A 216 4.03 -9.29 19.30
N TRP A 217 3.69 -10.38 18.58
CA TRP A 217 2.94 -11.50 19.13
C TRP A 217 3.71 -12.26 20.23
N ILE A 218 5.02 -12.44 20.08
CA ILE A 218 5.86 -13.04 21.12
C ILE A 218 5.84 -12.18 22.39
N ILE A 219 6.11 -10.88 22.27
CA ILE A 219 6.14 -9.97 23.42
C ILE A 219 4.76 -9.88 24.07
N THR A 220 3.70 -9.77 23.26
CA THR A 220 2.32 -9.68 23.75
C THR A 220 1.90 -10.95 24.48
N SER A 221 2.18 -12.13 23.93
CA SER A 221 1.84 -13.40 24.58
C SER A 221 2.60 -13.59 25.89
N LEU A 222 3.89 -13.22 25.94
CA LEU A 222 4.69 -13.26 27.16
C LEU A 222 4.16 -12.29 28.22
N ALA A 223 3.81 -11.06 27.83
CA ALA A 223 3.23 -10.07 28.73
C ALA A 223 1.88 -10.51 29.30
N VAL A 224 1.01 -11.08 28.46
CA VAL A 224 -0.29 -11.64 28.89
C VAL A 224 -0.09 -12.79 29.87
N ALA A 225 0.82 -13.73 29.58
CA ALA A 225 1.13 -14.84 30.47
C ALA A 225 1.67 -14.35 31.84
N GLY A 226 2.57 -13.36 31.83
CA GLY A 226 3.09 -12.72 33.03
C GLY A 226 2.01 -12.02 33.85
N ALA A 227 1.10 -11.30 33.20
CA ALA A 227 -0.03 -10.64 33.85
C ALA A 227 -0.98 -11.64 34.51
N VAL A 228 -1.32 -12.74 33.82
CA VAL A 228 -2.16 -13.81 34.38
C VAL A 228 -1.50 -14.43 35.61
N ALA A 229 -0.20 -14.72 35.55
CA ALA A 229 0.55 -15.27 36.68
C ALA A 229 0.58 -14.30 37.88
N ALA A 230 0.80 -13.00 37.63
CA ALA A 230 0.80 -11.97 38.66
C ALA A 230 -0.57 -11.81 39.34
N VAL A 231 -1.66 -11.81 38.56
CA VAL A 231 -3.03 -11.75 39.10
C VAL A 231 -3.34 -13.00 39.92
N ALA A 232 -2.97 -14.19 39.45
CA ALA A 232 -3.18 -15.44 40.18
C ALA A 232 -2.39 -15.46 41.50
N ALA A 233 -1.11 -15.06 41.48
CA ALA A 233 -0.29 -14.96 42.68
C ALA A 233 -0.84 -13.93 43.67
N GLY A 234 -1.27 -12.77 43.17
CA GLY A 234 -1.91 -11.72 43.96
C GLY A 234 -3.21 -12.18 44.61
N ALA A 235 -4.05 -12.91 43.86
CA ALA A 235 -5.30 -13.48 44.39
C ALA A 235 -5.03 -14.50 45.52
N VAL A 236 -4.07 -15.41 45.34
CA VAL A 236 -3.67 -16.37 46.38
C VAL A 236 -3.13 -15.64 47.61
N ALA A 237 -2.26 -14.66 47.43
CA ALA A 237 -1.68 -13.88 48.54
C ALA A 237 -2.75 -13.06 49.29
N ALA A 238 -3.71 -12.47 48.59
CA ALA A 238 -4.79 -11.71 49.19
C ALA A 238 -5.69 -12.59 50.07
N VAL A 239 -5.97 -13.82 49.63
CA VAL A 239 -6.74 -14.77 50.44
C VAL A 239 -5.96 -15.22 51.67
N GLN A 240 -4.68 -15.59 51.52
CA GLN A 240 -3.82 -15.98 52.65
C GLN A 240 -3.76 -14.89 53.73
N ARG A 241 -3.62 -13.62 53.33
CA ARG A 241 -3.59 -12.48 54.27
C ARG A 241 -4.93 -12.26 54.99
N LYS A 242 -6.05 -12.58 54.36
CA LYS A 242 -7.41 -12.40 54.92
C LYS A 242 -7.99 -13.68 55.54
N GLN A 243 -7.23 -14.77 55.60
CA GLN A 243 -7.70 -16.07 56.08
C GLN A 243 -8.28 -16.00 57.50
N ARG A 244 -7.69 -15.19 58.38
CA ARG A 244 -8.16 -14.98 59.77
C ARG A 244 -9.51 -14.26 59.83
N GLU A 245 -9.67 -13.19 59.06
CA GLU A 245 -10.92 -12.42 58.97
C GLU A 245 -12.05 -13.27 58.34
N LEU A 246 -11.73 -14.02 57.29
CA LEU A 246 -12.68 -14.90 56.59
C LEU A 246 -13.15 -16.07 57.47
N ALA A 247 -12.28 -16.62 58.32
CA ALA A 247 -12.63 -17.66 59.28
C ALA A 247 -13.61 -17.13 60.35
N VAL A 248 -13.42 -15.90 60.83
CA VAL A 248 -14.33 -15.24 61.78
C VAL A 248 -15.69 -14.95 61.14
N LEU A 249 -15.73 -14.47 59.89
CA LEU A 249 -16.97 -14.26 59.14
C LEU A 249 -17.75 -15.57 58.91
N ARG A 250 -17.05 -16.67 58.65
CA ARG A 250 -17.68 -18.00 58.52
C ARG A 250 -18.30 -18.48 59.83
N LEU A 251 -17.69 -18.16 60.99
CA LEU A 251 -18.25 -18.45 62.32
C LEU A 251 -19.51 -17.60 62.63
N LEU A 252 -19.63 -16.42 62.02
CA LEU A 252 -20.83 -15.56 62.10
C LEU A 252 -21.98 -16.00 61.17
N GLY A 253 -21.83 -17.13 60.46
CA GLY A 253 -22.89 -17.72 59.63
C GLY A 253 -22.85 -17.32 58.15
N PHE A 254 -21.80 -16.64 57.67
CA PHE A 254 -21.66 -16.34 56.25
C PHE A 254 -21.31 -17.60 55.45
N GLY A 255 -22.11 -17.87 54.40
CA GLY A 255 -21.91 -19.01 53.51
C GLY A 255 -20.69 -18.88 52.59
N THR A 256 -20.13 -20.02 52.18
CA THR A 256 -18.99 -20.13 51.24
C THR A 256 -19.21 -19.37 49.93
N ALA A 257 -20.45 -19.25 49.48
CA ALA A 257 -20.81 -18.49 48.28
C ALA A 257 -20.54 -16.97 48.41
N ALA A 258 -20.78 -16.38 49.59
CA ALA A 258 -20.56 -14.95 49.82
C ALA A 258 -19.07 -14.59 49.82
N LEU A 259 -18.24 -15.48 50.37
CA LEU A 259 -16.78 -15.30 50.38
C LEU A 259 -16.18 -15.44 48.97
N LEU A 260 -16.66 -16.39 48.17
CA LEU A 260 -16.26 -16.52 46.76
C LEU A 260 -16.70 -15.30 45.93
N LEU A 261 -17.93 -14.81 46.14
CA LEU A 261 -18.43 -13.61 45.46
C LEU A 261 -17.57 -12.38 45.77
N PHE A 262 -17.14 -12.20 47.02
CA PHE A 262 -16.28 -11.09 47.41
C PHE A 262 -14.92 -11.11 46.69
N VAL A 263 -14.27 -12.29 46.60
CA VAL A 263 -12.98 -12.44 45.91
C VAL A 263 -13.13 -12.23 44.40
N VAL A 264 -14.20 -12.74 43.80
CA VAL A 264 -14.49 -12.54 42.37
C VAL A 264 -14.76 -11.07 42.07
N LEU A 265 -15.54 -10.39 42.91
CA LEU A 265 -15.87 -8.98 42.73
C LEU A 265 -14.61 -8.10 42.85
N GLN A 266 -13.72 -8.38 43.80
CA GLN A 266 -12.44 -7.68 43.93
C GLN A 266 -11.55 -7.86 42.69
N ALA A 267 -11.48 -9.07 42.14
CA ALA A 267 -10.73 -9.34 40.92
C ALA A 267 -11.34 -8.63 39.70
N LEU A 268 -12.68 -8.57 39.61
CA LEU A 268 -13.39 -7.87 38.55
C LEU A 268 -13.12 -6.36 38.59
N TYR A 269 -13.22 -5.73 39.76
CA TYR A 269 -12.92 -4.30 39.93
C TYR A 269 -11.47 -3.97 39.59
N SER A 270 -10.51 -4.80 40.03
CA SER A 270 -9.10 -4.62 39.67
C SER A 270 -8.87 -4.77 38.17
N GLY A 271 -9.55 -5.71 37.52
CA GLY A 271 -9.47 -5.92 36.07
C GLY A 271 -10.03 -4.75 35.27
N VAL A 272 -11.18 -4.19 35.70
CA VAL A 272 -11.77 -3.00 35.08
C VAL A 272 -10.84 -1.79 35.22
N LEU A 273 -10.28 -1.55 36.41
CA LEU A 273 -9.34 -0.46 36.65
C LEU A 273 -8.10 -0.60 35.77
N ALA A 274 -7.52 -1.80 35.69
CA ALA A 274 -6.36 -2.08 34.84
C ALA A 274 -6.67 -1.83 33.36
N ALA A 275 -7.85 -2.26 32.87
CA ALA A 275 -8.28 -2.01 31.51
C ALA A 275 -8.46 -0.51 31.22
N ALA A 276 -9.02 0.24 32.16
CA ALA A 276 -9.18 1.69 32.04
C ALA A 276 -7.82 2.42 31.95
N VAL A 277 -6.86 2.05 32.80
CA VAL A 277 -5.50 2.59 32.77
C VAL A 277 -4.79 2.23 31.46
N ALA A 278 -4.90 0.99 31.00
CA ALA A 278 -4.33 0.55 29.74
C ALA A 278 -4.91 1.31 28.54
N ALA A 279 -6.23 1.53 28.52
CA ALA A 279 -6.89 2.32 27.48
C ALA A 279 -6.40 3.78 27.49
N ALA A 280 -6.25 4.40 28.66
CA ALA A 280 -5.72 5.76 28.78
C ALA A 280 -4.27 5.87 28.28
N LEU A 281 -3.40 4.94 28.68
CA LEU A 281 -2.01 4.89 28.20
C LEU A 281 -1.94 4.70 26.68
N TYR A 282 -2.80 3.85 26.13
CA TYR A 282 -2.88 3.64 24.69
C TYR A 282 -3.32 4.92 23.96
N LEU A 283 -4.37 5.61 24.43
CA LEU A 283 -4.81 6.87 23.83
C LEU A 283 -3.71 7.94 23.85
N LEU A 284 -2.92 8.00 24.92
CA LEU A 284 -1.76 8.90 24.99
C LEU A 284 -0.69 8.52 23.96
N ALA A 285 -0.40 7.23 23.80
CA ALA A 285 0.55 6.74 22.81
C ALA A 285 0.07 7.01 21.37
N GLU A 286 -1.22 6.79 21.09
CA GLU A 286 -1.85 7.06 19.80
C GLU A 286 -1.74 8.54 19.43
N GLN A 287 -2.04 9.45 20.36
CA GLN A 287 -1.90 10.89 20.13
C GLN A 287 -0.44 11.29 19.86
N GLY A 288 0.50 10.71 20.62
CA GLY A 288 1.93 10.96 20.43
C GLY A 288 2.42 10.48 19.07
N LEU A 289 2.05 9.26 18.68
CA LEU A 289 2.46 8.65 17.42
C LEU A 289 1.86 9.39 16.22
N ASN A 290 0.57 9.71 16.27
CA ASN A 290 -0.09 10.45 15.20
C ASN A 290 0.55 11.84 15.00
N ARG A 291 0.95 12.55 16.07
CA ARG A 291 1.66 13.84 15.93
C ARG A 291 3.03 13.75 15.28
N ILE A 292 3.76 12.64 15.50
CA ILE A 292 5.13 12.47 14.97
C ILE A 292 5.10 12.01 13.51
N PHE A 293 4.11 11.19 13.13
CA PHE A 293 4.09 10.51 11.83
C PHE A 293 3.15 11.13 10.78
N THR A 294 2.21 12.02 11.13
CA THR A 294 1.35 12.68 10.13
C THR A 294 2.01 13.94 9.56
N GLN A 295 2.60 13.84 8.36
CA GLN A 295 2.98 15.01 7.54
C GLN A 295 1.89 15.40 6.52
N VAL A 296 0.82 14.60 6.39
CA VAL A 296 -0.31 14.86 5.48
C VAL A 296 -1.63 14.72 6.25
N PRO A 297 -2.56 15.68 6.15
CA PRO A 297 -3.86 15.59 6.82
C PRO A 297 -4.74 14.54 6.16
N GLY A 298 -5.13 13.48 6.89
CA GLY A 298 -6.12 12.48 6.46
C GLY A 298 -5.69 11.01 6.55
N GLU A 299 -4.41 10.71 6.79
CA GLU A 299 -3.94 9.34 7.04
C GLU A 299 -3.63 9.15 8.53
N TYR A 300 -4.31 8.19 9.17
CA TYR A 300 -4.03 7.79 10.55
C TYR A 300 -3.05 6.61 10.54
N ALA A 301 -1.87 6.78 11.14
CA ALA A 301 -0.87 5.71 11.23
C ALA A 301 -1.26 4.62 12.25
N SER A 302 -2.08 4.98 13.24
CA SER A 302 -2.61 4.10 14.27
C SER A 302 -4.00 4.61 14.65
N HIS A 303 -5.05 3.84 14.35
CA HIS A 303 -6.40 4.11 14.85
C HIS A 303 -7.06 2.79 15.23
N LEU A 304 -7.21 2.55 16.53
CA LEU A 304 -7.88 1.36 17.04
C LEU A 304 -9.40 1.60 17.00
N LEU A 305 -10.12 0.79 16.21
CA LEU A 305 -11.59 0.86 16.18
C LEU A 305 -12.18 0.54 17.58
N PRO A 306 -13.34 1.12 17.95
CA PRO A 306 -14.02 0.87 19.21
C PRO A 306 -14.24 -0.63 19.51
N MET A 307 -14.42 -1.44 18.46
CA MET A 307 -14.61 -2.88 18.57
C MET A 307 -13.42 -3.60 19.22
N HIS A 308 -12.19 -3.14 18.98
CA HIS A 308 -11.00 -3.75 19.56
C HIS A 308 -10.85 -3.48 21.06
N TYR A 309 -11.32 -2.33 21.54
CA TYR A 309 -11.39 -2.05 22.98
C TYR A 309 -12.35 -2.99 23.69
N PHE A 310 -13.50 -3.31 23.08
CA PHE A 310 -14.43 -4.29 23.63
C PHE A 310 -13.82 -5.70 23.71
N VAL A 311 -13.11 -6.13 22.67
CA VAL A 311 -12.41 -7.43 22.67
C VAL A 311 -11.35 -7.46 23.76
N ALA A 312 -10.52 -6.43 23.88
CA ALA A 312 -9.50 -6.33 24.92
C ALA A 312 -10.09 -6.36 26.34
N LEU A 313 -11.17 -5.61 26.57
CA LEU A 313 -11.88 -5.60 27.86
C LEU A 313 -12.42 -6.99 28.20
N SER A 314 -13.08 -7.65 27.23
CA SER A 314 -13.62 -9.00 27.44
C SER A 314 -12.53 -10.02 27.78
N ALA A 315 -11.37 -9.95 27.11
CA ALA A 315 -10.24 -10.84 27.38
C ALA A 315 -9.65 -10.62 28.79
N VAL A 316 -9.50 -9.36 29.23
CA VAL A 316 -9.01 -9.03 30.59
C VAL A 316 -9.98 -9.51 31.66
N LEU A 317 -11.28 -9.34 31.45
CA LEU A 317 -12.30 -9.78 32.40
C LEU A 317 -12.34 -11.32 32.50
N LEU A 318 -12.26 -12.02 31.37
CA LEU A 318 -12.19 -13.49 31.36
C LEU A 318 -10.94 -14.00 32.07
N ALA A 319 -9.78 -13.41 31.80
CA ALA A 319 -8.52 -13.79 32.44
C ALA A 319 -8.54 -13.55 33.96
N SER A 320 -9.06 -12.39 34.39
CA SER A 320 -9.18 -12.04 35.81
C SER A 320 -10.15 -12.96 36.55
N THR A 321 -11.27 -13.30 35.92
CA THR A 321 -12.27 -14.22 36.49
C THR A 321 -11.72 -15.64 36.58
N ALA A 322 -11.02 -16.13 35.56
CA ALA A 322 -10.39 -17.45 35.57
C ALA A 322 -9.31 -17.57 36.66
N ALA A 323 -8.46 -16.55 36.80
CA ALA A 323 -7.43 -16.50 37.85
C ALA A 323 -8.04 -16.47 39.25
N ALA A 324 -9.10 -15.68 39.46
CA ALA A 324 -9.83 -15.61 40.72
C ALA A 324 -10.54 -16.93 41.05
N ALA A 325 -11.16 -17.59 40.06
CA ALA A 325 -11.81 -18.88 40.24
C ALA A 325 -10.80 -19.98 40.63
N LEU A 326 -9.62 -20.03 40.00
CA LEU A 326 -8.56 -20.96 40.36
C LEU A 326 -8.01 -20.69 41.77
N GLY A 327 -7.83 -19.41 42.15
CA GLY A 327 -7.44 -19.01 43.50
C GLY A 327 -8.48 -19.37 44.56
N GLY A 328 -9.76 -19.09 44.30
CA GLY A 328 -10.87 -19.37 45.21
C GLY A 328 -11.18 -20.87 45.35
N TRP A 329 -11.01 -21.67 44.30
CA TRP A 329 -11.24 -23.11 44.36
C TRP A 329 -10.24 -23.82 45.29
N ARG A 330 -8.98 -23.39 45.32
CA ARG A 330 -8.00 -23.88 46.32
C ARG A 330 -8.41 -23.60 47.76
N VAL A 331 -9.12 -22.50 48.01
CA VAL A 331 -9.54 -22.07 49.37
C VAL A 331 -10.71 -22.90 49.87
N THR A 332 -11.60 -23.34 48.99
CA THR A 332 -12.71 -24.24 49.38
C THR A 332 -12.24 -25.61 49.86
N ARG A 333 -10.98 -25.99 49.63
CA ARG A 333 -10.36 -27.23 50.13
C ARG A 333 -9.57 -27.04 51.43
N ILE A 334 -9.50 -25.83 52.00
CA ILE A 334 -8.83 -25.59 53.28
C ILE A 334 -9.83 -25.85 54.40
N ASP A 335 -9.55 -26.89 55.20
CA ASP A 335 -10.39 -27.31 56.32
C ASP A 335 -10.49 -26.23 57.40
N ALA A 336 -11.72 -25.98 57.86
CA ALA A 336 -12.02 -24.97 58.89
C ALA A 336 -11.33 -25.25 60.25
N SER A 337 -10.87 -26.48 60.47
CA SER A 337 -10.19 -26.91 61.69
C SER A 337 -8.70 -26.52 61.75
N GLN A 338 -8.07 -26.16 60.63
CA GLN A 338 -6.67 -25.72 60.62
C GLN A 338 -6.51 -24.25 61.04
N GLY A 339 -7.49 -23.38 60.78
CA GLY A 339 -7.42 -21.96 61.13
C GLY A 339 -7.49 -21.67 62.64
N ILE A 340 -7.87 -22.65 63.46
CA ILE A 340 -7.98 -22.53 64.92
C ILE A 340 -6.83 -23.30 65.62
N ARG A 341 -5.91 -23.95 64.89
CA ARG A 341 -4.85 -24.76 65.50
C ARG A 341 -3.51 -24.02 65.70
N ASP A 342 -3.39 -22.82 65.14
CA ASP A 342 -2.25 -21.91 65.39
C ASP A 342 -2.55 -20.93 66.54
N VAL A 343 -3.16 -21.41 67.64
CA VAL A 343 -3.30 -20.65 68.90
C VAL A 343 -2.18 -20.96 69.85
#